data_AF-A0A7C1C090-F1
#
_entry.id   AF-A0A7C1C090-F1
#
_cell.length_a   1.000
_cell.length_b   1.000
_cell.length_c   1.000
_cell.angle_alpha   90.00
_cell.angle_beta   90.00
_cell.angle_gamma   90.00
#
_symmetry.space_group_name_H-M   'P 1'
#
loop_
_entity.id
_entity.type
_entity.pdbx_description
1 polymer ?
#
loop_
_entity_poly.entity_id
_entity_poly.type
_entity_poly.pdbx_seq_one_letter_code
_entity_poly.pdbx_strand_id
1 'polypeptide(L)'
;MRSDHFGSSKPKILTDEKKLVKALKNGDKVAFEKIFRMYHKQLYYFCYSFLNQKEDAENITQDVFVKLWIKRATLDCEKSFSAFLFTMTKNRALNHIRTTIHQQIFV
;
A
#
# COMPACT_ATOMS: atom_id res chain seq x y z
N MET A 1 3.19 8.00 -25.48
CA MET A 1 2.33 8.83 -24.61
C MET A 1 1.97 8.02 -23.37
N ARG A 2 2.65 8.25 -22.24
CA ARG A 2 2.20 7.75 -20.94
C ARG A 2 1.15 8.75 -20.45
N SER A 3 -0.10 8.32 -20.44
CA SER A 3 -1.23 9.17 -20.06
C SER A 3 -1.24 9.35 -18.55
N ASP A 4 -0.78 10.52 -18.10
CA ASP A 4 -0.87 10.97 -16.71
C ASP A 4 -2.32 11.28 -16.36
N HIS A 5 -3.13 10.26 -16.10
CA HIS A 5 -4.47 10.40 -15.50
C HIS A 5 -4.35 10.62 -13.98
N PHE A 6 -3.62 11.66 -13.56
CA PHE A 6 -3.67 12.14 -12.16
C PHE A 6 -4.61 13.35 -12.08
N GLY A 7 -5.89 13.11 -12.38
CA GLY A 7 -6.94 14.12 -12.36
C GLY A 7 -7.19 14.69 -10.96
N SER A 8 -6.70 15.92 -10.75
CA SER A 8 -7.47 17.09 -10.32
C SER A 8 -8.67 16.89 -9.36
N SER A 9 -8.42 16.63 -8.07
CA SER A 9 -9.32 17.01 -6.96
C SER A 9 -8.59 16.96 -5.60
N LYS A 10 -7.56 17.80 -5.41
CA LYS A 10 -6.56 17.62 -4.33
C LYS A 10 -6.83 18.20 -2.93
N PRO A 11 -7.73 19.17 -2.63
CA PRO A 11 -7.77 19.74 -1.27
C PRO A 11 -8.68 19.03 -0.24
N LYS A 12 -9.83 18.46 -0.65
CA LYS A 12 -10.80 17.86 0.30
C LYS A 12 -10.40 16.44 0.74
N ILE A 13 -9.87 15.65 -0.19
CA ILE A 13 -9.44 14.26 0.02
C ILE A 13 -8.27 14.17 1.02
N LEU A 14 -7.32 15.11 0.97
CA LEU A 14 -6.16 15.16 1.88
C LEU A 14 -6.56 15.43 3.35
N THR A 15 -7.58 16.27 3.56
CA THR A 15 -8.06 16.57 4.92
C THR A 15 -8.77 15.37 5.54
N ASP A 16 -9.50 14.61 4.73
CA ASP A 16 -10.18 13.39 5.16
C ASP A 16 -9.20 12.23 5.37
N GLU A 17 -8.15 12.12 4.54
CA GLU A 17 -7.09 11.12 4.74
C GLU A 17 -6.39 11.28 6.08
N LYS A 18 -5.93 12.49 6.44
CA LYS A 18 -5.24 12.69 7.73
C LYS A 18 -6.12 12.30 8.92
N LYS A 19 -7.42 12.56 8.86
CA LYS A 19 -8.38 12.13 9.88
C LYS A 19 -8.50 10.61 9.94
N LEU A 20 -8.60 9.95 8.79
CA LEU A 20 -8.64 8.49 8.71
C LEU A 20 -7.36 7.85 9.26
N VAL A 21 -6.19 8.41 8.96
CA VAL A 21 -4.90 7.91 9.47
C VAL A 21 -4.81 8.06 10.99
N LYS A 22 -5.27 9.19 11.54
CA LYS A 22 -5.34 9.37 13.01
C LYS A 22 -6.30 8.38 13.67
N ALA A 23 -7.48 8.16 13.08
CA ALA A 23 -8.43 7.17 13.58
C ALA A 23 -7.88 5.73 13.47
N LEU A 24 -7.26 5.39 12.34
CA LEU A 24 -6.58 4.10 12.14
C LEU A 24 -5.49 3.88 13.19
N LYS A 25 -4.67 4.89 13.49
CA LYS A 25 -3.63 4.81 14.53
C LYS A 25 -4.20 4.40 15.89
N ASN A 26 -5.41 4.88 16.20
CA ASN A 26 -6.15 4.56 17.43
C ASN A 26 -6.92 3.22 17.35
N GLY A 27 -6.81 2.46 16.25
CA GLY A 27 -7.45 1.16 16.09
C GLY A 27 -8.87 1.18 15.53
N ASP A 28 -9.29 2.28 14.91
CA ASP A 28 -10.59 2.35 14.24
C ASP A 28 -10.62 1.46 12.98
N LYS A 29 -11.49 0.44 13.01
CA LYS A 29 -11.69 -0.52 11.92
C LYS A 29 -12.39 0.11 10.71
N VAL A 30 -13.29 1.07 10.92
CA VAL A 30 -13.99 1.78 9.83
C VAL A 30 -12.99 2.68 9.09
N ALA A 31 -12.07 3.31 9.82
CA ALA A 31 -11.00 4.07 9.21
C ALA A 31 -10.06 3.17 8.38
N PHE A 32 -9.72 1.99 8.89
CA PHE A 32 -8.95 0.99 8.15
C PHE A 32 -9.65 0.56 6.86
N GLU A 33 -10.95 0.25 6.92
CA GLU A 33 -11.73 -0.15 5.74
C GLU A 33 -11.76 0.94 4.67
N LYS A 34 -11.94 2.21 5.07
CA LYS A 34 -11.90 3.34 4.15
C LYS A 34 -10.53 3.48 3.48
N ILE A 35 -9.46 3.38 4.26
CA ILE A 35 -8.08 3.39 3.74
C ILE A 35 -7.85 2.22 2.79
N PHE A 36 -8.32 1.02 3.13
CA PHE A 36 -8.26 -0.15 2.25
C PHE A 36 -8.94 0.13 0.91
N ARG A 37 -10.18 0.61 0.91
CA ARG A 37 -10.92 0.94 -0.32
C ARG A 37 -10.22 2.01 -1.16
N MET A 38 -9.59 3.00 -0.53
CA MET A 38 -8.85 4.06 -1.22
C MET A 38 -7.58 3.54 -1.91
N TYR A 39 -6.83 2.66 -1.25
CA TYR A 39 -5.48 2.30 -1.66
C TYR A 39 -5.35 0.94 -2.32
N HIS A 40 -6.26 -0.01 -2.07
CA HIS A 40 -6.13 -1.40 -2.49
C HIS A 40 -5.84 -1.54 -3.98
N LYS A 41 -6.72 -0.98 -4.82
CA LYS A 41 -6.59 -1.07 -6.28
C LYS A 41 -5.28 -0.45 -6.78
N GLN A 42 -4.86 0.67 -6.19
CA GLN A 42 -3.62 1.37 -6.59
C GLN A 42 -2.38 0.56 -6.19
N LEU A 43 -2.35 0.02 -4.97
CA LEU A 43 -1.25 -0.80 -4.49
C LEU A 43 -1.16 -2.14 -5.25
N TYR A 44 -2.29 -2.76 -5.56
CA TYR A 44 -2.35 -3.96 -6.39
C TYR A 44 -1.70 -3.73 -7.76
N TYR A 45 -2.12 -2.71 -8.52
CA TYR A 45 -1.54 -2.45 -9.84
C TYR A 45 -0.09 -2.02 -9.76
N PHE A 46 0.28 -1.27 -8.72
CA PHE A 46 1.67 -0.93 -8.46
C PHE A 46 2.50 -2.20 -8.24
N CYS A 47 2.06 -3.12 -7.38
CA CYS A 47 2.73 -4.41 -7.16
C CYS A 47 2.80 -5.25 -8.44
N TYR A 48 1.68 -5.36 -9.16
CA TYR A 48 1.60 -6.08 -10.42
C TYR A 48 2.59 -5.56 -11.47
N SER A 49 2.86 -4.25 -11.50
CA SER A 49 3.84 -3.67 -12.42
C SER A 49 5.29 -4.14 -12.19
N PHE A 50 5.61 -4.66 -10.99
CA PHE A 50 6.92 -5.24 -10.69
C PHE A 50 6.95 -6.75 -10.86
N LEU A 51 5.87 -7.44 -10.50
CA LEU A 51 5.83 -8.91 -10.41
C LEU A 51 5.35 -9.57 -11.71
N ASN A 52 4.48 -8.87 -12.46
CA ASN A 52 3.76 -9.41 -13.62
C ASN A 52 3.02 -10.74 -13.35
N GLN A 53 2.67 -10.99 -12.08
CA GLN A 53 1.94 -12.16 -11.60
C GLN A 53 0.79 -11.69 -10.71
N LYS A 54 -0.44 -12.07 -11.07
CA LYS A 54 -1.65 -11.57 -10.41
C LYS A 54 -1.77 -12.05 -8.97
N GLU A 55 -1.51 -13.34 -8.75
CA GLU A 55 -1.61 -13.99 -7.44
C GLU A 55 -0.60 -13.40 -6.46
N ASP A 56 0.66 -13.24 -6.88
CA ASP A 56 1.70 -12.59 -6.08
C ASP A 56 1.37 -11.13 -5.76
N ALA A 57 0.84 -10.38 -6.73
CA ALA A 57 0.45 -8.99 -6.52
C ALA A 57 -0.69 -8.85 -5.50
N GLU A 58 -1.68 -9.74 -5.58
CA GLU A 58 -2.79 -9.79 -4.62
C GLU A 58 -2.28 -10.16 -3.21
N ASN A 59 -1.49 -11.23 -3.10
CA ASN A 59 -0.91 -11.68 -1.84
C ASN A 59 -0.08 -10.61 -1.15
N ILE A 60 0.81 -9.93 -1.89
CA ILE A 60 1.62 -8.85 -1.33
C ILE A 60 0.74 -7.66 -0.92
N THR A 61 -0.27 -7.30 -1.72
CA THR A 61 -1.17 -6.20 -1.38
C THR A 61 -1.91 -6.48 -0.07
N GLN A 62 -2.44 -7.69 0.11
CA GLN A 62 -3.07 -8.13 1.35
C GLN A 62 -2.08 -8.09 2.53
N ASP A 63 -0.86 -8.61 2.35
CA ASP A 63 0.21 -8.61 3.37
C ASP A 63 0.58 -7.19 3.83
N VAL A 64 0.60 -6.23 2.90
CA VAL A 64 0.80 -4.80 3.19
C VAL A 64 -0.30 -4.26 4.11
N PHE A 65 -1.57 -4.56 3.84
CA PHE A 65 -2.67 -4.09 4.69
C PHE A 65 -2.70 -4.79 6.06
N VAL A 66 -2.37 -6.08 6.13
CA VAL A 66 -2.21 -6.79 7.40
C VAL A 66 -1.11 -6.13 8.24
N LYS A 67 0.04 -5.84 7.63
CA LYS A 67 1.14 -5.14 8.32
C LYS A 67 0.79 -3.71 8.72
N LEU A 68 0.07 -2.99 7.87
CA LEU A 68 -0.44 -1.67 8.20
C LEU A 68 -1.29 -1.74 9.48
N TRP A 69 -2.22 -2.70 9.55
CA TRP A 69 -3.06 -2.88 10.74
C TRP A 69 -2.23 -3.19 11.97
N ILE A 70 -1.30 -4.15 11.89
CA ILE A 70 -0.43 -4.53 13.02
C ILE A 70 0.39 -3.33 13.52
N LYS A 71 0.95 -2.53 12.59
CA LYS A 71 1.82 -1.39 12.91
C LYS A 71 1.09 -0.05 13.05
N ARG A 72 -0.25 -0.04 13.03
CA ARG A 72 -1.05 1.19 13.02
C ARG A 72 -0.68 2.18 14.14
N ALA A 73 -0.37 1.68 15.34
CA ALA A 73 -0.01 2.50 16.48
C ALA A 73 1.30 3.29 16.29
N THR A 74 2.19 2.81 15.42
CA THR A 74 3.49 3.45 15.13
C THR A 74 3.42 4.44 13.96
N LEU A 75 2.23 4.70 13.41
CA LEU A 75 2.08 5.63 12.29
C LEU A 75 2.41 7.06 12.70
N ASP A 76 3.23 7.72 11.89
CA ASP A 76 3.55 9.13 12.00
C ASP A 76 2.56 9.92 11.13
N CYS A 77 1.64 10.65 11.77
CA CYS A 77 0.55 11.36 11.10
C CYS A 77 1.01 12.66 10.40
N GLU A 78 2.24 13.11 10.66
CA GLU A 78 2.80 14.31 10.04
C GLU A 78 3.50 13.99 8.71
N LYS A 79 3.84 12.71 8.49
CA LYS A 79 4.43 12.23 7.24
C LYS A 79 3.37 11.85 6.20
N SER A 80 3.80 11.79 4.94
CA SER A 80 2.95 11.33 3.85
C SER A 80 2.59 9.85 4.01
N PHE A 81 1.31 9.59 4.31
CA PHE A 81 0.79 8.24 4.47
C PHE A 81 0.84 7.44 3.17
N SER A 82 0.52 8.07 2.04
CA SER A 82 0.64 7.46 0.72
C SER A 82 2.07 7.04 0.43
N ALA A 83 3.06 7.92 0.63
CA ALA A 83 4.46 7.59 0.44
C ALA A 83 4.88 6.39 1.30
N PHE A 84 4.49 6.36 2.58
CA PHE A 84 4.73 5.23 3.47
C PHE A 84 4.15 3.91 2.91
N LEU A 85 2.90 3.91 2.45
CA LEU A 85 2.25 2.73 1.87
C LEU A 85 2.93 2.23 0.59
N PHE A 86 3.25 3.14 -0.34
CA PHE A 86 3.93 2.77 -1.59
C PHE A 86 5.36 2.28 -1.33
N THR A 87 6.09 2.87 -0.39
CA THR A 87 7.42 2.39 0.02
C THR A 87 7.33 0.99 0.65
N MET A 88 6.37 0.77 1.55
CA MET A 88 6.16 -0.55 2.16
C MET A 88 5.84 -1.62 1.11
N THR A 89 4.98 -1.29 0.14
CA THR A 89 4.58 -2.16 -0.96
C THR A 89 5.76 -2.47 -1.88
N LYS A 90 6.51 -1.45 -2.31
CA LYS A 90 7.72 -1.62 -3.13
C LYS A 90 8.74 -2.53 -2.44
N ASN A 91 9.01 -2.30 -1.16
CA ASN A 91 9.97 -3.11 -0.41
C ASN A 91 9.53 -4.59 -0.35
N ARG A 92 8.22 -4.84 -0.20
CA ARG A 92 7.67 -6.19 -0.20
C ARG A 92 7.78 -6.86 -1.57
N ALA A 93 7.41 -6.16 -2.64
CA ALA A 93 7.55 -6.66 -4.01
C ALA A 93 9.00 -7.01 -4.36
N LEU A 94 9.95 -6.12 -4.05
CA LEU A 94 11.37 -6.36 -4.31
C LEU A 94 11.92 -7.52 -3.49
N ASN A 95 11.49 -7.68 -2.23
CA ASN A 95 11.89 -8.82 -1.43
C ASN A 95 11.33 -10.13 -1.97
N HIS A 96 10.06 -10.14 -2.42
CA HIS A 96 9.48 -11.30 -3.09
C HIS A 96 10.28 -11.71 -4.32
N ILE A 97 10.59 -10.76 -5.22
CA ILE A 97 11.43 -11.02 -6.41
C ILE A 97 12.78 -11.64 -6.01
N ARG A 98 13.46 -11.08 -5.00
CA ARG A 98 14.75 -11.61 -4.52
C ARG A 98 14.62 -13.04 -4.01
N THR A 99 13.59 -13.34 -3.23
CA THR A 99 13.35 -14.68 -2.68
C THR A 99 13.01 -15.67 -3.79
N THR A 100 12.16 -15.31 -4.76
CA THR A 100 11.82 -16.16 -5.89
C THR A 100 13.04 -16.47 -6.76
N ILE A 101 13.88 -15.46 -7.06
CA ILE A 101 15.13 -15.68 -7.81
C ILE A 101 16.06 -16.62 -7.04
N HIS A 102 16.23 -16.40 -5.73
CA HIS A 102 17.05 -17.28 -4.91
C HIS A 102 16.51 -18.71 -4.95
N GLN A 103 15.20 -18.92 -4.78
CA GLN A 103 14.58 -20.24 -4.88
C GLN A 103 14.76 -20.92 -6.24
N GLN A 104 14.83 -20.16 -7.34
CA GLN A 104 15.05 -20.70 -8.68
C GLN A 104 16.51 -21.12 -8.96
N ILE A 105 17.48 -20.54 -8.27
CA ILE A 105 18.92 -20.82 -8.47
C ILE A 105 19.36 -22.10 -7.74
N PHE A 106 18.64 -22.52 -6.70
CA PHE A 106 18.93 -23.73 -5.92
C PHE A 106 18.09 -24.95 -6.32
N VAL A 107 17.48 -24.93 -7.52
CA VAL A 107 16.74 -26.05 -8.11
C VAL A 107 17.45 -26.55 -9.36
#